data_AF-A0A3P3QT81-F1
#
_entry.id   AF-A0A3P3QT81-F1
#
_cell.length_a   1.000
_cell.length_b   1.000
_cell.length_c   1.000
_cell.angle_alpha   90.00
_cell.angle_beta   90.00
_cell.angle_gamma   90.00
#
_symmetry.space_group_name_H-M   'P 1'
#
loop_
_entity.id
_entity.type
_entity.pdbx_description
1 polymer ?
#
loop_
_entity_poly.entity_id
_entity_poly.type
_entity_poly.pdbx_seq_one_letter_code
_entity_poly.pdbx_strand_id
1 'polypeptide(L)'
;MNVITYILPKQTDLTSIGLINQNSLNLVISHINSVHVEKFDGKSPLEVASFMCPDIYEKLIAYGIKEIEKDRIVLKPYLLKNRQL
;
A
#
# COMPACT_ATOMS: atom_id res chain seq x y z
N MET A 1 -12.09 6.71 -7.93
CA MET A 1 -10.97 7.37 -7.20
C MET A 1 -9.67 6.62 -7.48
N ASN A 2 -8.53 7.30 -7.70
CA ASN A 2 -7.23 6.63 -7.86
C ASN A 2 -6.46 6.68 -6.54
N VAL A 3 -6.43 5.57 -5.81
CA VAL A 3 -5.83 5.43 -4.47
C VAL A 3 -4.33 5.73 -4.48
N ILE A 4 -3.63 5.42 -5.58
CA ILE A 4 -2.18 5.58 -5.70
C ILE A 4 -1.79 7.06 -5.58
N THR A 5 -2.55 7.95 -6.23
CA THR A 5 -2.22 9.40 -6.26
C THR A 5 -2.41 10.12 -4.92
N TYR A 6 -3.07 9.49 -3.94
CA TYR A 6 -3.23 10.04 -2.59
C TYR A 6 -1.99 9.85 -1.71
N ILE A 7 -1.28 8.73 -1.87
CA ILE A 7 -0.02 8.48 -1.15
C ILE A 7 1.19 8.93 -1.97
N LEU A 8 1.16 8.71 -3.29
CA LEU A 8 2.25 9.00 -4.23
C LEU A 8 1.81 10.13 -5.17
N PRO A 9 2.05 11.40 -4.82
CA PRO A 9 1.59 12.52 -5.63
C PRO A 9 2.28 12.52 -6.99
N LYS A 10 1.57 13.02 -8.01
CA LYS A 10 2.14 13.12 -9.35
C LYS A 10 3.33 14.08 -9.37
N GLN A 11 4.27 13.83 -10.29
CA GLN A 11 5.44 14.69 -10.54
C GLN A 11 6.24 15.03 -9.26
N THR A 12 6.26 14.10 -8.30
CA THR A 12 6.96 14.26 -7.03
C THR A 12 8.17 13.33 -7.00
N ASP A 13 9.32 13.85 -6.59
CA ASP A 13 10.47 13.02 -6.27
C ASP A 13 10.14 12.15 -5.05
N LEU A 14 10.04 10.85 -5.26
CA LEU A 14 9.66 9.91 -4.21
C LEU A 14 10.71 9.82 -3.09
N THR A 15 11.98 10.09 -3.40
CA THR A 15 13.04 10.11 -2.38
C THR A 15 12.89 11.32 -1.46
N SER A 16 12.50 12.47 -2.00
CA SER A 16 12.22 13.69 -1.23
C SER A 16 11.06 13.55 -0.23
N ILE A 17 10.17 12.56 -0.42
CA ILE A 17 9.06 12.27 0.50
C ILE A 17 9.31 11.04 1.39
N GLY A 18 10.54 10.51 1.41
CA GLY A 18 10.96 9.44 2.32
C GLY A 18 10.85 8.02 1.76
N LEU A 19 10.60 7.86 0.45
CA LEU A 19 10.59 6.54 -0.20
C LEU A 19 12.02 6.14 -0.61
N ILE A 20 12.88 5.88 0.37
CA ILE A 20 14.33 5.73 0.16
C ILE A 20 14.82 4.28 0.22
N ASN A 21 13.96 3.32 0.55
CA ASN A 21 14.33 1.90 0.68
C ASN A 21 13.12 0.94 0.51
N GLN A 22 13.40 -0.36 0.42
CA GLN A 22 12.36 -1.38 0.26
C GLN A 22 11.33 -1.38 1.40
N ASN A 23 11.73 -1.08 2.64
CA ASN A 23 10.81 -1.05 3.78
C ASN A 23 9.79 0.09 3.64
N SER A 24 10.24 1.28 3.24
CA SER A 24 9.37 2.42 2.97
C SER A 24 8.41 2.14 1.80
N LEU A 25 8.87 1.43 0.77
CA LEU A 25 8.05 1.01 -0.35
C LEU A 25 7.01 -0.03 0.06
N ASN A 26 7.43 -1.08 0.75
CA ASN A 26 6.53 -2.13 1.24
C ASN A 26 5.44 -1.54 2.13
N LEU A 27 5.77 -0.57 2.99
CA LEU A 27 4.80 0.13 3.82
C LEU A 27 3.73 0.82 2.97
N VAL A 28 4.13 1.65 2.01
CA VAL A 28 3.20 2.36 1.12
C VAL A 28 2.30 1.38 0.36
N ILE A 29 2.90 0.34 -0.23
CA ILE A 29 2.18 -0.65 -1.03
C ILE A 29 1.20 -1.46 -0.15
N SER A 30 1.59 -1.78 1.09
CA SER A 30 0.71 -2.44 2.07
C SER A 30 -0.53 -1.59 2.36
N HIS A 31 -0.35 -0.27 2.58
CA HIS A 31 -1.49 0.63 2.78
C HIS A 31 -2.38 0.72 1.54
N ILE A 32 -1.80 0.88 0.34
CA ILE A 32 -2.56 0.98 -0.92
C ILE A 32 -3.38 -0.29 -1.16
N ASN A 33 -2.76 -1.46 -1.00
CA ASN A 33 -3.39 -2.74 -1.34
C ASN A 33 -4.32 -3.29 -0.26
N SER A 34 -4.42 -2.61 0.89
CA SER A 34 -5.40 -2.90 1.94
C SER A 34 -6.66 -2.03 1.83
N VAL A 35 -6.69 -1.06 0.91
CA VAL A 35 -7.83 -0.16 0.74
C VAL A 35 -9.04 -0.87 0.15
N HIS A 36 -10.21 -0.59 0.72
CA HIS A 36 -11.49 -0.94 0.14
C HIS A 36 -11.69 -0.33 -1.25
N VAL A 37 -11.99 -1.17 -2.23
CA VAL A 37 -12.32 -0.74 -3.58
C VAL A 37 -13.75 -1.15 -3.90
N GLU A 38 -14.63 -0.19 -4.19
CA GLU A 38 -16.04 -0.44 -4.51
C GLU A 38 -16.21 -1.41 -5.68
N LYS A 39 -15.34 -1.33 -6.70
CA LYS A 39 -15.32 -2.26 -7.84
C LYS A 39 -15.09 -3.72 -7.42
N PHE A 40 -14.48 -3.94 -6.26
CA PHE A 40 -14.24 -5.26 -5.68
C PHE A 40 -15.28 -5.62 -4.60
N ASP A 41 -16.47 -5.03 -4.66
CA ASP A 41 -17.54 -5.26 -3.69
C ASP A 41 -17.06 -4.97 -2.25
N GLY A 42 -16.34 -3.86 -2.12
CA GLY A 42 -15.74 -3.46 -0.86
C GLY A 42 -14.67 -4.43 -0.36
N LYS A 43 -14.02 -5.23 -1.22
CA LYS A 43 -12.79 -5.95 -0.85
C LYS A 43 -11.57 -5.13 -1.22
N SER A 44 -10.46 -5.38 -0.54
CA SER A 44 -9.17 -4.83 -0.87
C SER A 44 -8.50 -5.60 -2.02
N PRO A 45 -7.54 -4.98 -2.73
CA PRO A 45 -6.72 -5.69 -3.71
C PRO A 45 -6.05 -6.96 -3.14
N LEU A 46 -5.58 -6.94 -1.89
CA LEU A 46 -4.98 -8.12 -1.25
C LEU A 46 -6.01 -9.23 -0.98
N GLU A 47 -7.22 -8.89 -0.51
CA GLU A 47 -8.30 -9.87 -0.32
C GLU A 47 -8.73 -10.50 -1.65
N VAL A 48 -8.77 -9.72 -2.74
CA VAL A 48 -9.06 -10.26 -4.07
C VAL A 48 -7.91 -11.14 -4.56
N ALA A 49 -6.66 -10.72 -4.36
CA ALA A 49 -5.49 -11.46 -4.81
C ALA A 49 -5.32 -12.80 -4.06
N SER A 50 -5.60 -12.85 -2.75
CA SER A 50 -5.49 -14.08 -1.97
C SER A 50 -6.44 -15.17 -2.48
N PHE A 51 -7.61 -14.78 -3.00
CA PHE A 51 -8.58 -15.71 -3.57
C PHE A 51 -8.31 -16.02 -5.05
N MET A 52 -8.09 -15.00 -5.88
CA MET A 52 -8.01 -15.16 -7.34
C MET A 52 -6.63 -15.64 -7.82
N CYS A 53 -5.57 -15.26 -7.09
CA CYS A 53 -4.18 -15.44 -7.51
C CYS A 53 -3.28 -15.80 -6.31
N PRO A 54 -3.51 -16.96 -5.64
CA PRO A 54 -2.82 -17.31 -4.39
C PRO A 54 -1.28 -17.31 -4.51
N ASP A 55 -0.72 -17.81 -5.63
CA ASP A 55 0.74 -17.79 -5.86
C ASP A 55 1.33 -16.37 -5.89
N ILE A 56 0.56 -15.40 -6.39
CA ILE A 56 0.97 -13.99 -6.42
C ILE A 56 0.86 -13.41 -5.02
N TYR A 57 -0.22 -13.70 -4.31
CA TYR A 57 -0.42 -13.26 -2.94
C TYR A 57 0.73 -13.75 -2.04
N GLU A 58 1.08 -15.04 -2.10
CA GLU A 58 2.18 -15.61 -1.31
C GLU A 58 3.51 -14.91 -1.59
N LYS A 59 3.82 -14.62 -2.86
CA LYS A 59 5.02 -13.86 -3.23
C LYS A 59 4.98 -12.44 -2.65
N LEU A 60 3.84 -11.74 -2.69
CA LEU A 60 3.71 -10.42 -2.11
C LEU A 60 3.98 -10.43 -0.59
N ILE A 61 3.44 -11.41 0.12
CA ILE A 61 3.71 -11.60 1.56
C ILE A 61 5.19 -11.90 1.81
N ALA A 62 5.80 -12.78 1.02
CA ALA A 62 7.22 -13.10 1.12
C ALA A 62 8.13 -11.88 0.84
N TYR A 63 7.72 -10.98 -0.05
CA TYR A 63 8.40 -9.70 -0.30
C TYR A 63 8.17 -8.66 0.80
N GLY A 64 7.34 -8.95 1.81
CA GLY A 64 7.11 -8.09 2.97
C GLY A 64 5.91 -7.15 2.83
N ILE A 65 5.05 -7.35 1.83
CA ILE A 65 3.74 -6.69 1.78
C ILE A 65 2.84 -7.31 2.84
N LYS A 66 2.06 -6.48 3.52
CA LYS A 66 1.17 -6.92 4.60
C LYS A 66 -0.21 -6.33 4.41
N GLU A 67 -1.21 -7.08 4.81
CA GLU A 67 -2.55 -6.55 4.99
C GLU A 67 -2.56 -5.61 6.21
N ILE A 68 -3.21 -4.46 6.07
CA ILE A 68 -3.32 -3.44 7.10
C ILE A 68 -4.77 -3.40 7.57
N GLU A 69 -4.96 -3.49 8.89
CA GLU A 69 -6.29 -3.30 9.51
C GLU A 69 -6.93 -1.99 9.03
N LYS A 70 -8.23 -2.03 8.75
CA LYS A 70 -8.97 -0.94 8.11
C LYS A 70 -8.76 0.42 8.78
N ASP A 71 -8.83 0.45 10.11
CA ASP A 71 -8.70 1.68 10.90
C ASP A 71 -7.26 2.22 10.97
N ARG A 72 -6.28 1.44 10.51
CA ARG A 72 -4.86 1.81 10.47
C ARG A 72 -4.40 2.22 9.07
N ILE A 73 -5.27 2.20 8.06
CA ILE A 73 -4.89 2.57 6.70
C ILE A 73 -4.66 4.08 6.61
N VAL A 74 -3.47 4.48 6.16
CA VAL A 74 -3.10 5.89 5.97
C VAL A 74 -2.84 6.13 4.49
N LEU A 75 -3.74 6.88 3.84
CA LEU A 75 -3.63 7.27 2.43
C LEU A 75 -3.17 8.72 2.25
N LYS A 76 -2.11 9.12 2.97
CA LYS A 76 -1.61 10.49 2.93
C LYS A 76 -0.09 10.54 2.85
N PRO A 77 0.51 11.58 2.24
CA PRO A 77 1.96 11.67 2.05
C PRO A 77 2.77 11.67 3.35
N TYR A 78 2.17 12.05 4.48
CA TYR A 78 2.85 12.05 5.78
C TYR A 78 3.13 10.64 6.32
N LEU A 79 2.59 9.58 5.70
CA LEU A 79 2.84 8.19 6.06
C LEU A 79 4.35 7.89 6.22
N LEU A 80 5.17 8.51 5.38
CA LEU A 80 6.62 8.36 5.37
C LEU A 80 7.36 9.40 6.23
N LYS A 81 6.71 10.52 6.58
CA LYS A 81 7.34 11.64 7.32
C LYS A 81 7.41 11.42 8.83
N ASN A 82 6.56 10.56 9.40
CA ASN A 82 6.43 10.35 10.84
C ASN A 82 7.27 9.19 11.41
N ARG A 83 8.18 8.60 10.62
CA ARG A 83 9.13 7.58 11.09
C ARG A 83 10.56 8.06 10.87
N GLN A 84 11.03 8.95 11.72
CA GLN A 84 12.48 9.02 11.97
C GLN A 84 12.83 7.74 12.75
N LEU A 85 13.62 6.86 12.12
CA LEU A 85 14.31 5.77 12.80
C LEU A 85 15.45 6.36 13.63
#